data_AF-A0A6G9Z1G2-F1
#
_entry.id   AF-A0A6G9Z1G2-F1
#
_cell.length_a   1.000
_cell.length_b   1.000
_cell.length_c   1.000
_cell.angle_alpha   90.00
_cell.angle_beta   90.00
_cell.angle_gamma   90.00
#
_symmetry.space_group_name_H-M   'P 1'
#
loop_
_entity.id
_entity.type
_entity.pdbx_description
1 polymer ?
#
loop_
_entity_poly.entity_id
_entity_poly.type
_entity_poly.pdbx_seq_one_letter_code
_entity_poly.pdbx_strand_id
1 'polypeptide(L)'
;MGSASPANHDYLRSLGAEPVAYGQGLADRIRALAPNGVLPELIELAGSPDNVVTIADSPGAQEHGVRFSRGDTGRALHILSVIGELIESGRFSLPVAQTFPLTEIAEAHRVGENGHARGKLVLVIGPLVAKSR
;
A
#
# COMPACT_ATOMS: atom_id res chain seq x y z
N MET A 1 10.16 -6.36 4.88
CA MET A 1 10.24 -5.17 5.75
C MET A 1 9.21 -4.15 5.29
N GLY A 2 8.67 -3.31 6.18
CA GLY A 2 7.73 -2.25 5.82
C GLY A 2 7.91 -1.03 6.71
N SER A 3 7.78 0.18 6.16
CA SER A 3 7.87 1.41 6.95
C SER A 3 6.49 2.00 7.25
N ALA A 4 6.26 2.36 8.51
CA ALA A 4 5.05 3.04 8.95
C ALA A 4 5.29 3.75 10.29
N SER A 5 4.37 4.63 10.69
CA SER A 5 4.36 5.18 12.04
C SER A 5 4.27 4.06 13.09
N PRO A 6 4.81 4.25 14.31
CA PRO A 6 4.79 3.20 15.36
C PRO A 6 3.40 2.62 15.64
N ALA A 7 2.35 3.45 15.56
CA ALA A 7 0.95 3.02 15.75
C ALA A 7 0.49 1.95 14.75
N ASN A 8 1.19 1.75 13.63
CA ASN A 8 0.86 0.77 12.60
C ASN A 8 1.79 -0.46 12.60
N HIS A 9 2.73 -0.57 13.55
CA HIS A 9 3.72 -1.65 13.54
C HIS A 9 3.10 -3.03 13.76
N ASP A 10 2.12 -3.15 14.66
CA ASP A 10 1.41 -4.42 14.86
C ASP A 10 0.65 -4.84 13.61
N TYR A 11 0.14 -3.87 12.85
CA TYR A 11 -0.49 -4.14 11.57
C TYR A 11 0.53 -4.63 10.53
N LEU A 12 1.71 -4.01 10.43
CA LEU A 12 2.78 -4.51 9.56
C LEU A 12 3.19 -5.94 9.92
N ARG A 13 3.33 -6.25 11.22
CA ARG A 13 3.61 -7.61 11.68
C ARG A 13 2.49 -8.59 11.30
N SER A 14 1.22 -8.18 11.41
CA SER A 14 0.10 -9.02 10.96
C SER A 14 0.11 -9.31 9.46
N LEU A 15 0.77 -8.46 8.66
CA LEU A 15 1.01 -8.67 7.22
C LEU A 15 2.30 -9.45 6.93
N GLY A 16 3.03 -9.89 7.96
CA GLY A 16 4.30 -10.60 7.82
C GLY A 16 5.51 -9.69 7.53
N ALA A 17 5.37 -8.37 7.67
CA ALA A 17 6.44 -7.43 7.45
C ALA A 17 7.14 -7.05 8.78
N GLU A 18 8.48 -7.07 8.77
CA GLU A 18 9.27 -6.46 9.85
C GLU A 18 9.14 -4.92 9.81
N PRO A 19 8.63 -4.27 10.87
CA PRO A 19 8.35 -2.84 10.85
C PRO A 19 9.60 -1.98 11.06
N VAL A 20 9.73 -0.95 10.22
CA VAL A 20 10.71 0.12 10.35
C VAL A 20 9.98 1.41 10.70
N ALA A 21 10.37 2.09 11.79
CA ALA A 21 9.74 3.33 12.20
C ALA A 21 9.89 4.42 11.13
N TYR A 22 8.77 4.95 10.65
CA TYR A 22 8.72 6.11 9.76
C TYR A 22 9.07 7.40 10.52
N GLY A 23 9.53 8.43 9.80
CA GLY A 23 9.91 9.73 10.36
C GLY A 23 11.41 10.00 10.31
N GLN A 24 11.90 10.89 11.17
CA GLN A 24 13.30 11.33 11.16
C GLN A 24 14.27 10.15 11.29
N GLY A 25 15.34 10.15 10.48
CA GLY A 25 16.33 9.07 10.42
C GLY A 25 15.88 7.82 9.68
N LEU A 26 14.73 7.82 8.99
CA LEU A 26 14.26 6.67 8.21
C LEU A 26 15.28 6.25 7.16
N ALA A 27 15.90 7.20 6.46
CA ALA A 27 16.90 6.91 5.44
C ALA A 27 18.09 6.14 6.02
N ASP A 28 18.58 6.53 7.21
CA ASP A 28 19.70 5.85 7.86
C ASP A 28 19.31 4.44 8.33
N ARG A 29 18.10 4.29 8.89
CA ARG A 29 17.55 2.98 9.26
C ARG A 29 17.39 2.06 8.04
N ILE A 30 16.89 2.59 6.93
CA ILE A 30 16.78 1.83 5.67
C ILE A 30 18.16 1.47 5.15
N ARG A 31 19.14 2.38 5.13
CA ARG A 31 20.51 2.08 4.67
C ARG A 31 21.22 1.05 5.56
N ALA A 32 20.97 1.06 6.87
CA ALA A 32 21.52 0.03 7.75
C ALA A 32 20.97 -1.37 7.44
N LEU A 33 19.71 -1.44 7.00
CA LEU A 33 19.06 -2.68 6.59
C LEU A 33 19.34 -3.02 5.12
N ALA A 34 19.62 -2.01 4.31
CA ALA A 34 19.87 -2.11 2.89
C ALA A 34 21.10 -1.31 2.44
N PRO A 35 22.32 -1.74 2.82
CA PRO A 35 23.57 -1.02 2.54
C PRO A 35 23.84 -0.80 1.06
N ASN A 36 23.35 -1.69 0.18
CA ASN A 36 23.58 -1.60 -1.26
C ASN A 36 22.42 -0.94 -2.01
N GLY A 37 21.43 -0.42 -1.28
CA GLY A 37 20.20 0.12 -1.84
C GLY A 37 19.07 -0.92 -1.87
N VAL A 38 17.84 -0.42 -1.90
CA VAL A 38 16.64 -1.26 -1.73
C VAL A 38 16.44 -2.21 -2.91
N LEU A 39 16.64 -1.75 -4.15
CA LEU A 39 16.38 -2.58 -5.33
C LEU A 39 17.36 -3.76 -5.48
N PRO A 40 18.69 -3.58 -5.38
CA PRO A 40 19.63 -4.71 -5.42
C PRO A 40 19.33 -5.81 -4.40
N GLU A 41 18.98 -5.42 -3.17
CA GLU A 41 18.70 -6.38 -2.11
C GLU A 41 17.35 -7.08 -2.25
N LEU A 42 16.33 -6.37 -2.76
CA LEU A 42 15.07 -7.01 -3.12
C LEU A 42 15.28 -8.01 -4.26
N ILE A 43 16.17 -7.73 -5.21
CA ILE A 43 16.51 -8.66 -6.30
C ILE A 43 17.20 -9.91 -5.74
N GLU A 44 18.19 -9.73 -4.85
CA GLU A 44 18.87 -10.85 -4.20
C GLU A 44 17.88 -11.72 -3.42
N LEU A 45 17.00 -11.09 -2.63
CA LEU A 45 15.97 -11.77 -1.85
C LEU A 45 14.95 -12.51 -2.72
N ALA A 46 14.51 -11.88 -3.82
CA ALA A 46 13.49 -12.42 -4.72
C ALA A 46 14.07 -13.34 -5.82
N GLY A 47 15.39 -13.45 -5.91
CA GLY A 47 16.13 -14.28 -6.86
C GLY A 47 16.13 -13.79 -8.32
N SER A 48 15.39 -12.73 -8.65
CA SER A 48 15.34 -12.13 -10.00
C SER A 48 14.70 -10.74 -9.95
N PRO A 49 15.14 -9.79 -10.80
CA PRO A 49 14.46 -8.51 -10.96
C PRO A 49 13.02 -8.63 -11.49
N ASP A 50 12.67 -9.75 -12.15
CA ASP A 50 11.30 -10.01 -12.61
C ASP A 50 10.30 -10.20 -11.46
N ASN A 51 10.80 -10.59 -10.29
CA ASN A 51 10.01 -10.79 -9.08
C ASN A 51 9.89 -9.51 -8.23
N VAL A 52 10.50 -8.41 -8.68
CA VAL A 52 10.50 -7.12 -8.00
C VAL A 52 9.71 -6.11 -8.82
N VAL A 53 8.88 -5.31 -8.15
CA VAL A 53 8.17 -4.19 -8.75
C VAL A 53 8.37 -2.94 -7.90
N THR A 54 8.56 -1.80 -8.55
CA THR A 54 8.61 -0.51 -7.85
C THR A 54 7.74 0.53 -8.55
N ILE A 55 7.08 1.37 -7.74
CA ILE A 55 6.31 2.54 -8.19
C ILE A 55 7.10 3.84 -7.99
N ALA A 56 8.29 3.75 -7.39
CA ALA A 56 9.21 4.85 -7.16
C ALA A 56 10.58 4.52 -7.79
N ASP A 57 11.47 5.52 -7.87
CA ASP A 57 12.83 5.35 -8.39
C ASP A 57 12.87 4.72 -9.80
N SER A 58 12.27 5.42 -10.78
CA SER A 58 12.35 5.00 -12.18
C SER A 58 13.80 4.83 -12.69
N PRO A 59 14.78 5.69 -12.32
CA PRO A 59 16.18 5.48 -12.72
C PRO A 59 16.76 4.17 -12.20
N GLY A 60 16.63 3.88 -10.89
CA GLY A 60 17.12 2.63 -10.32
C GLY A 60 16.40 1.39 -10.88
N ALA A 61 15.10 1.51 -11.16
CA ALA A 61 14.36 0.44 -11.82
C ALA A 61 14.94 0.11 -13.21
N GLN A 62 15.29 1.13 -13.98
CA GLN A 62 15.92 0.95 -15.29
C GLN A 62 17.33 0.37 -15.17
N GLU A 63 18.14 0.87 -14.22
CA GLU A 63 19.50 0.40 -13.97
C GLU A 63 19.54 -1.10 -13.62
N HIS A 64 18.63 -1.54 -12.76
CA HIS A 64 18.61 -2.92 -12.25
C HIS A 64 17.64 -3.85 -12.99
N GLY A 65 17.00 -3.38 -14.06
CA GLY A 65 16.04 -4.18 -14.83
C GLY A 65 14.75 -4.54 -14.07
N VAL A 66 14.42 -3.81 -13.01
CA VAL A 66 13.20 -4.02 -12.21
C VAL A 66 12.00 -3.45 -12.92
N ARG A 67 10.85 -4.13 -12.82
CA ARG A 67 9.59 -3.62 -13.37
C ARG A 67 9.18 -2.32 -12.67
N PHE A 68 9.20 -1.21 -13.42
CA PHE A 68 8.62 0.05 -12.97
C PHE A 68 7.12 0.09 -13.28
N SER A 69 6.29 0.14 -12.24
CA SER A 69 4.83 0.21 -12.36
C SER A 69 4.41 1.67 -12.54
N ARG A 70 3.90 1.97 -13.74
CA ARG A 70 3.38 3.29 -14.12
C ARG A 70 1.86 3.23 -14.26
N GLY A 71 1.19 4.26 -13.76
CA GLY A 71 -0.28 4.40 -13.85
C GLY A 71 -0.78 4.88 -15.23
N ASP A 72 0.07 4.88 -16.26
CA ASP A 72 -0.21 5.46 -17.59
C ASP A 72 -0.54 4.39 -18.66
N THR A 73 -0.48 3.11 -18.32
CA THR A 73 -0.74 1.98 -19.24
C THR A 73 -2.24 1.73 -19.52
N GLY A 74 -3.11 2.65 -19.09
CA GLY A 74 -4.56 2.58 -19.28
C GLY A 74 -5.31 1.94 -18.11
N ARG A 75 -6.61 1.68 -18.31
CA ARG A 75 -7.47 1.10 -17.27
C ARG A 75 -7.31 -0.41 -17.21
N ALA A 76 -6.74 -0.92 -16.11
CA ALA A 76 -6.58 -2.35 -15.86
C ALA A 76 -7.89 -3.02 -15.37
N LEU A 77 -9.03 -2.82 -16.04
CA LEU A 77 -10.32 -3.33 -15.55
C LEU A 77 -10.36 -4.87 -15.37
N HIS A 78 -9.57 -5.60 -16.14
CA HIS A 78 -9.43 -7.06 -16.01
C HIS A 78 -8.92 -7.49 -14.61
N ILE A 79 -8.20 -6.63 -13.89
CA ILE A 79 -7.67 -6.96 -12.57
C ILE A 79 -8.77 -7.03 -11.50
N LEU A 80 -9.94 -6.42 -11.75
CA LEU A 80 -11.01 -6.38 -10.75
C LEU A 80 -11.52 -7.78 -10.42
N SER A 81 -11.61 -8.68 -11.40
CA SER A 81 -11.97 -10.09 -11.18
C SER A 81 -10.92 -10.81 -10.34
N VAL A 82 -9.64 -10.61 -10.64
CA VAL A 82 -8.52 -11.19 -9.87
C VAL A 82 -8.54 -10.69 -8.42
N ILE A 83 -8.77 -9.39 -8.21
CA ILE A 83 -8.88 -8.81 -6.86
C ILE A 83 -10.09 -9.41 -6.14
N GLY A 84 -11.22 -9.60 -6.81
CA GLY A 84 -12.41 -10.26 -6.26
C GLY A 84 -12.09 -11.64 -5.69
N GLU A 85 -11.46 -12.49 -6.50
CA GLU A 85 -11.04 -13.84 -6.06
C GLU A 85 -10.08 -13.80 -4.87
N LEU A 86 -9.13 -12.85 -4.86
CA LEU A 86 -8.20 -12.68 -3.74
C LEU A 86 -8.90 -12.26 -2.44
N ILE A 87 -9.95 -11.44 -2.54
CA ILE A 87 -10.77 -11.03 -1.40
C ILE A 87 -11.57 -12.22 -0.88
N GLU A 88 -12.25 -12.94 -1.77
CA GLU A 88 -13.04 -14.13 -1.40
C GLU A 88 -12.19 -15.22 -0.76
N SER A 89 -10.96 -15.41 -1.24
CA SER A 89 -10.02 -16.37 -0.68
C SER A 89 -9.29 -15.88 0.59
N GLY A 90 -9.58 -14.66 1.07
CA GLY A 90 -8.93 -14.06 2.24
C GLY A 90 -7.43 -13.72 2.05
N ARG A 91 -6.93 -13.71 0.81
CA ARG A 91 -5.52 -13.39 0.50
C ARG A 91 -5.28 -11.90 0.25
N PHE A 92 -6.34 -11.14 0.05
CA PHE A 92 -6.29 -9.69 -0.05
C PHE A 92 -7.43 -9.10 0.78
N SER A 93 -7.13 -8.02 1.51
CA SER A 93 -8.16 -7.27 2.24
C SER A 93 -8.07 -5.80 1.86
N LEU A 94 -9.22 -5.17 1.69
CA LEU A 94 -9.34 -3.73 1.50
C LEU A 94 -10.17 -3.15 2.64
N PRO A 95 -9.56 -2.81 3.79
CA PRO A 95 -10.27 -2.28 4.94
C PRO A 95 -11.01 -0.99 4.57
N VAL A 96 -12.29 -0.94 4.89
CA VAL A 96 -13.06 0.32 4.88
C VAL A 96 -12.83 0.99 6.23
N ALA A 97 -12.10 2.11 6.22
CA ALA A 97 -11.82 2.86 7.43
C ALA A 97 -13.08 3.58 7.94
N GLN A 98 -13.80 4.22 7.03
CA GLN A 98 -15.04 4.93 7.33
C GLN A 98 -15.89 5.06 6.06
N THR A 99 -17.20 5.18 6.26
CA THR A 99 -18.17 5.41 5.20
C THR A 99 -18.88 6.74 5.45
N PHE A 100 -19.10 7.51 4.40
CA PHE A 100 -19.82 8.79 4.43
C PHE A 100 -20.91 8.75 3.36
N PRO A 101 -22.08 9.39 3.59
CA PRO A 101 -22.98 9.68 2.47
C PRO A 101 -22.29 10.66 1.51
N LEU A 102 -22.61 10.60 0.22
CA LEU A 102 -22.03 11.50 -0.78
C LEU A 102 -22.20 13.00 -0.40
N THR A 103 -23.28 13.34 0.31
CA THR A 103 -23.56 14.70 0.80
C THR A 103 -22.52 15.21 1.82
N GLU A 104 -21.76 14.31 2.44
CA GLU A 104 -20.71 14.62 3.42
C GLU A 104 -19.28 14.53 2.83
N ILE A 105 -19.15 14.65 1.49
CA ILE A 105 -17.85 14.58 0.81
C ILE A 105 -16.80 15.52 1.40
N ALA A 106 -17.19 16.73 1.84
CA ALA A 106 -16.29 17.68 2.46
C ALA A 106 -15.65 17.13 3.75
N GLU A 107 -16.45 16.48 4.61
CA GLU A 107 -15.91 15.87 5.83
C GLU A 107 -15.09 14.62 5.52
N ALA A 108 -15.51 13.82 4.53
CA ALA A 108 -14.70 12.69 4.07
C ALA A 108 -13.31 13.14 3.61
N HIS A 109 -13.21 14.25 2.89
CA HIS A 109 -11.93 14.85 2.50
C HIS A 109 -11.13 15.30 3.71
N ARG A 110 -11.75 16.04 4.65
CA ARG A 110 -11.09 16.53 5.86
C ARG A 110 -10.53 15.40 6.73
N VAL A 111 -11.27 14.28 6.84
CA VAL A 111 -10.79 13.06 7.52
C VAL A 111 -9.64 12.42 6.76
N GLY A 112 -9.69 12.37 5.43
CA GLY A 112 -8.61 11.83 4.59
C GLY A 112 -7.31 12.63 4.69
N GLU A 113 -7.40 13.95 4.72
CA GLU A 113 -6.26 14.87 4.86
C GLU A 113 -5.50 14.70 6.18
N ASN A 114 -6.19 14.29 7.24
CA ASN A 114 -5.54 14.01 8.52
C ASN A 114 -4.57 12.81 8.44
N GLY A 115 -4.63 11.97 7.41
CA GLY A 115 -3.66 10.88 7.17
C GLY A 115 -3.69 9.72 8.16
N HIS A 116 -4.66 9.68 9.08
CA HIS A 116 -4.75 8.67 10.15
C HIS A 116 -5.68 7.49 9.79
N ALA A 117 -6.39 7.54 8.67
CA ALA A 117 -7.31 6.49 8.28
C ALA A 117 -6.53 5.22 7.84
N ARG A 118 -6.70 4.13 8.59
CA ARG A 118 -6.18 2.80 8.20
C ARG A 118 -7.18 2.10 7.28
N GLY A 119 -7.12 2.42 5.99
CA GLY A 119 -7.99 1.85 4.96
C GLY A 119 -8.54 2.90 4.00
N LYS A 120 -9.56 2.53 3.23
CA LYS A 120 -10.24 3.44 2.30
C LYS A 120 -11.42 4.14 2.96
N LEU A 121 -11.60 5.42 2.64
CA LEU A 121 -12.83 6.14 2.89
C LEU A 121 -13.79 5.87 1.72
N VAL A 122 -15.04 5.53 2.03
CA VAL A 122 -16.04 5.16 1.03
C VAL A 122 -17.18 6.17 1.06
N LEU A 123 -17.52 6.71 -0.11
CA LEU A 123 -18.71 7.53 -0.29
C LEU A 123 -19.86 6.66 -0.80
N VAL A 124 -21.00 6.71 -0.12
CA VAL A 124 -22.20 5.96 -0.50
C VAL A 124 -23.19 6.89 -1.20
N ILE A 125 -23.64 6.45 -2.37
CA ILE A 125 -24.69 7.10 -3.14
C ILE A 125 -26.02 6.46 -2.72
N GLY A 126 -26.71 7.07 -1.76
CA GLY A 126 -27.93 6.55 -1.13
C GLY A 126 -27.86 6.53 0.40
N PRO A 127 -28.93 6.13 1.11
CA PRO A 127 -28.90 6.01 2.56
C PRO A 127 -27.85 5.00 3.00
N LEU A 128 -27.12 5.30 4.08
CA LEU A 128 -26.14 4.39 4.65
C LEU A 128 -26.86 3.11 5.14
N VAL A 129 -26.51 1.97 4.55
CA VAL A 129 -26.93 0.67 5.08
C VAL A 129 -26.01 0.35 6.25
N ALA A 130 -26.56 0.26 7.46
CA ALA A 130 -25.81 -0.17 8.63
C ALA A 130 -25.28 -1.60 8.39
N LYS A 131 -23.97 -1.80 8.52
CA LYS A 131 -23.39 -3.15 8.46
C LYS A 131 -23.92 -3.98 9.63
N SER A 132 -24.58 -5.10 9.33
CA SER A 132 -24.78 -6.19 10.30
C SER A 132 -23.42 -6.71 10.75
N ARG A 133 -23.30 -6.95 12.06
CA ARG A 133 -22.08 -7.44 12.72
C ARG A 133 -21.68 -8.83 12.21
#